data_AF-A0A659R099-F1
#
_entry.id   AF-A0A659R099-F1
#
_cell.length_a   1.000
_cell.length_b   1.000
_cell.length_c   1.000
_cell.angle_alpha   90.00
_cell.angle_beta   90.00
_cell.angle_gamma   90.00
#
_symmetry.space_group_name_H-M   'P 1'
#
loop_
_entity.id
_entity.type
_entity.pdbx_description
1 polymer ?
#
loop_
_entity_poly.entity_id
_entity_poly.type
_entity_poly.pdbx_seq_one_letter_code
_entity_poly.pdbx_strand_id
1 'polypeptide(L)'
;MGNKYSGLQIGIHWLVFFLVIVAYAAMELRGFAPRSYRPWFNMTHVSCGITILLLMVARLIIRLKYPTPPIVPRPKPMMTGMAHLGHLVIYLLFIALPVIGLVM
;
A
#
# COMPACT_ATOMS: atom_id res chain seq x y z
N MET A 1 -4.24 4.03 -26.24
CA MET A 1 -4.43 3.91 -24.78
C MET A 1 -4.60 2.43 -24.46
N GLY A 2 -3.75 1.84 -23.62
CA GLY A 2 -3.81 0.41 -23.30
C GLY A 2 -4.97 0.06 -22.37
N ASN A 3 -5.50 -1.16 -22.47
CA ASN A 3 -6.57 -1.67 -21.59
C ASN A 3 -6.08 -2.10 -20.20
N LYS A 4 -4.88 -1.70 -19.79
CA LYS A 4 -4.24 -2.11 -18.53
C LYS A 4 -3.50 -0.95 -17.90
N TYR A 5 -3.29 -1.05 -16.59
CA TYR A 5 -2.37 -0.17 -15.86
C TYR A 5 -0.97 -0.29 -16.44
N SER A 6 -0.16 0.77 -16.29
CA SER A 6 1.24 0.71 -16.74
C SER A 6 2.03 -0.33 -15.93
N GLY A 7 3.11 -0.86 -16.53
CA GLY A 7 4.00 -1.80 -15.82
C GLY A 7 4.52 -1.23 -14.49
N LEU A 8 4.77 0.08 -14.44
CA LEU A 8 5.16 0.78 -13.21
C LEU A 8 4.06 0.74 -12.14
N GLN A 9 2.80 1.01 -12.50
CA GLN A 9 1.67 0.96 -11.55
C GLN A 9 1.46 -0.45 -11.00
N ILE A 10 1.58 -1.46 -11.86
CA ILE A 10 1.47 -2.88 -11.47
C ILE A 10 2.64 -3.26 -10.55
N GLY A 11 3.87 -2.87 -10.90
CA GLY A 11 5.06 -3.14 -10.09
C GLY A 11 4.97 -2.51 -8.70
N ILE A 12 4.61 -1.22 -8.61
CA ILE A 12 4.42 -0.53 -7.32
C ILE A 12 3.31 -1.20 -6.50
N HIS A 13 2.21 -1.62 -7.13
CA HIS A 13 1.12 -2.28 -6.42
C HIS A 13 1.57 -3.57 -5.73
N TRP A 14 2.25 -4.46 -6.46
CA TRP A 14 2.74 -5.72 -5.93
C TRP A 14 3.87 -5.53 -4.92
N LEU A 15 4.76 -4.56 -5.15
CA LEU A 15 5.80 -4.22 -4.18
C LEU A 15 5.20 -3.78 -2.84
N VAL A 16 4.21 -2.88 -2.86
CA VAL A 16 3.49 -2.47 -1.64
C VAL A 16 2.83 -3.68 -0.96
N PHE A 17 2.20 -4.58 -1.73
CA PHE A 17 1.61 -5.81 -1.17
C PHE A 17 2.63 -6.65 -0.40
N PHE A 18 3.80 -6.92 -0.99
CA PHE A 18 4.84 -7.70 -0.31
C PHE A 18 5.42 -6.96 0.91
N LEU A 19 5.63 -5.64 0.82
CA LEU A 19 6.09 -4.85 1.97
C LEU A 19 5.08 -4.87 3.12
N VAL A 20 3.79 -4.81 2.83
CA VAL A 20 2.73 -4.92 3.84
C VAL A 20 2.79 -6.28 4.53
N ILE A 21 2.93 -7.38 3.77
CA ILE A 21 3.09 -8.72 4.35
C ILE A 21 4.29 -8.77 5.29
N VAL A 22 5.45 -8.27 4.87
CA VAL A 22 6.66 -8.25 5.69
C VAL A 22 6.48 -7.38 6.94
N ALA A 23 5.86 -6.20 6.82
CA ALA A 23 5.61 -5.30 7.95
C ALA A 23 4.68 -5.94 9.00
N TYR A 24 3.62 -6.62 8.57
CA TYR A 24 2.72 -7.36 9.47
C TYR A 24 3.42 -8.56 10.09
N ALA A 25 4.07 -9.40 9.28
CA ALA A 25 4.81 -10.57 9.76
C ALA A 25 5.88 -10.19 10.78
N ALA A 26 6.55 -9.05 10.60
CA ALA A 26 7.56 -8.57 11.55
C ALA A 26 6.98 -8.31 12.95
N MET A 27 5.72 -7.87 13.06
CA MET A 27 5.10 -7.60 14.36
C MET A 27 4.37 -8.82 14.93
N GLU A 28 3.64 -9.56 14.09
CA GLU A 28 2.92 -10.79 14.48
C GLU A 28 3.89 -11.90 14.93
N LEU A 29 5.03 -12.05 14.24
CA LEU A 29 6.01 -13.08 14.56
C LEU A 29 7.00 -12.66 15.67
N ARG A 30 7.00 -11.38 16.07
CA ARG A 30 7.95 -10.83 17.06
C ARG A 30 7.92 -11.57 18.40
N GLY A 31 6.74 -12.07 18.79
CA GLY A 31 6.53 -12.79 20.05
C GLY A 31 7.15 -14.19 20.10
N PHE A 32 7.39 -14.80 18.92
CA PHE A 32 7.95 -16.14 18.81
C PHE A 32 9.48 -16.15 18.82
N ALA A 33 10.13 -14.99 18.70
CA ALA A 33 11.58 -14.87 18.69
C ALA A 33 12.15 -14.47 20.06
N PRO A 34 13.42 -14.83 20.35
CA PRO A 34 14.11 -14.36 21.56
C PRO A 34 14.14 -12.83 21.63
N ARG A 35 14.12 -12.28 22.84
CA ARG A 35 14.08 -10.82 23.05
C ARG A 35 15.24 -10.07 22.38
N SER A 36 16.39 -10.72 22.21
CA SER A 36 17.57 -10.17 21.52
C SER A 36 17.31 -9.83 20.05
N TYR A 37 16.33 -10.46 19.39
CA TYR A 37 15.98 -10.19 17.99
C TYR A 37 14.96 -9.06 17.82
N ARG A 38 14.36 -8.56 18.90
CA ARG A 38 13.35 -7.47 18.83
C ARG A 38 13.82 -6.23 18.07
N PRO A 39 15.08 -5.77 18.17
CA PRO A 39 15.55 -4.64 17.39
C PRO A 39 15.43 -4.87 15.88
N TRP A 40 15.72 -6.07 15.39
CA TRP A 40 15.63 -6.43 13.97
C TRP A 40 14.18 -6.46 13.48
N PHE A 41 13.25 -7.01 14.27
CA PHE A 41 11.83 -6.98 13.94
C PHE A 41 11.28 -5.55 13.89
N ASN A 42 11.61 -4.72 14.88
CA ASN A 42 11.19 -3.32 14.92
C ASN A 42 11.78 -2.54 13.74
N MET A 43 13.07 -2.72 13.45
CA MET A 43 13.74 -2.07 12.32
C MET A 43 13.11 -2.48 10.99
N THR A 44 12.83 -3.78 10.81
CA THR A 44 12.14 -4.29 9.61
C THR A 44 10.76 -3.67 9.46
N HIS A 45 9.97 -3.64 10.53
CA HIS A 45 8.62 -3.07 10.51
C HIS A 45 8.65 -1.58 10.14
N VAL A 46 9.49 -0.78 10.81
CA VAL A 46 9.60 0.66 10.56
C VAL A 46 10.12 0.94 9.14
N SER A 47 11.16 0.23 8.69
CA SER A 47 11.71 0.42 7.33
C SER A 47 10.69 0.07 6.25
N CYS A 48 9.92 -1.01 6.43
CA CYS A 48 8.82 -1.35 5.54
C CYS A 48 7.72 -0.29 5.58
N GLY A 49 7.34 0.19 6.78
CA GLY A 49 6.33 1.24 6.96
C GLY A 49 6.67 2.54 6.23
N ILE A 50 7.92 3.02 6.37
CA ILE A 50 8.41 4.21 5.65
C ILE A 50 8.40 3.98 4.14
N THR A 51 8.85 2.81 3.69
CA THR A 51 8.87 2.48 2.24
C THR A 51 7.44 2.42 1.68
N ILE A 52 6.49 1.82 2.39
CA ILE A 52 5.07 1.79 2.03
C ILE A 52 4.53 3.21 1.92
N LEU A 53 4.81 4.08 2.88
CA LEU A 53 4.37 5.47 2.87
C LEU A 53 4.82 6.20 1.58
N LEU A 54 6.11 6.12 1.27
CA LEU A 54 6.68 6.74 0.06
C LEU A 54 6.04 6.18 -1.21
N LEU A 55 5.87 4.86 -1.30
CA LEU A 55 5.26 4.22 -2.46
C LEU A 55 3.75 4.52 -2.58
N MET A 56 3.03 4.64 -1.47
CA MET A 56 1.61 5.00 -1.49
C MET A 56 1.39 6.44 -1.94
N VAL A 57 2.26 7.37 -1.51
CA VAL A 57 2.26 8.76 -2.01
C VAL A 57 2.59 8.80 -3.51
N ALA A 58 3.66 8.11 -3.94
CA ALA A 58 4.01 8.00 -5.35
C ALA A 58 2.86 7.41 -6.18
N ARG A 59 2.21 6.34 -5.68
CA ARG A 59 1.08 5.68 -6.33
C ARG A 59 -0.13 6.61 -6.45
N LEU A 60 -0.41 7.42 -5.42
CA LEU A 60 -1.48 8.42 -5.47
C LEU A 60 -1.19 9.47 -6.54
N ILE A 61 0.03 10.02 -6.59
CA ILE A 61 0.45 10.98 -7.62
C ILE A 61 0.28 10.38 -9.02
N ILE A 62 0.73 9.14 -9.25
CA ILE A 62 0.59 8.45 -10.53
C ILE A 62 -0.90 8.23 -10.87
N ARG A 63 -1.72 7.85 -9.89
CA ARG A 63 -3.17 7.65 -10.10
C ARG A 63 -3.89 8.95 -10.47
N LEU A 64 -3.44 10.10 -9.97
CA LEU A 64 -3.99 11.41 -10.33
C LEU A 64 -3.52 11.86 -11.71
N LYS A 65 -2.29 11.49 -12.13
CA LYS A 65 -1.73 11.86 -13.44
C LYS A 65 -2.27 11.02 -14.60
N TYR A 66 -2.52 9.72 -14.38
CA TYR A 66 -2.92 8.80 -15.44
C TYR A 66 -4.37 8.34 -15.28
N PRO A 67 -5.16 8.31 -16.37
CA PRO A 67 -6.54 7.83 -16.30
C PRO A 67 -6.58 6.35 -15.91
N THR A 68 -7.61 5.99 -15.14
CA THR A 68 -7.86 4.59 -14.78
C THR A 68 -8.29 3.82 -16.04
N PRO A 69 -7.66 2.67 -16.38
CA PRO A 69 -8.06 1.87 -17.53
C PRO A 69 -9.55 1.48 -17.45
N PRO A 70 -10.30 1.52 -18.56
CA PRO A 70 -11.71 1.20 -18.55
C PRO A 70 -11.94 -0.29 -18.28
N ILE A 71 -12.94 -0.59 -17.46
CA ILE A 71 -13.41 -1.97 -17.20
C ILE A 71 -14.41 -2.34 -18.30
N VAL A 72 -14.27 -3.54 -18.87
CA VAL A 72 -15.15 -4.09 -19.91
C VAL A 72 -15.68 -5.46 -19.44
N PRO A 73 -17.01 -5.68 -19.41
CA PRO A 73 -18.07 -4.73 -19.72
C PRO A 73 -18.14 -3.56 -18.71
N ARG A 74 -18.63 -2.39 -19.15
CA ARG A 74 -18.66 -1.19 -18.31
C ARG A 74 -19.56 -1.41 -17.08
N PRO A 75 -19.04 -1.25 -15.85
CA PRO A 75 -19.84 -1.34 -14.64
C PRO A 75 -20.88 -0.21 -14.56
N LYS A 76 -21.92 -0.41 -13.75
CA LYS A 76 -22.83 0.68 -13.36
C LYS A 76 -22.01 1.82 -12.71
N PRO A 77 -22.32 3.10 -12.97
CA PRO A 77 -21.57 4.23 -12.41
C PRO A 77 -21.43 4.18 -10.88
N MET A 78 -22.48 3.75 -10.17
CA MET A 78 -22.48 3.58 -8.72
C MET A 78 -21.41 2.57 -8.23
N MET A 79 -21.21 1.46 -8.96
CA MET A 79 -20.19 0.46 -8.61
C MET A 79 -18.79 1.02 -8.76
N THR A 80 -18.54 1.77 -9.85
CA THR A 80 -17.25 2.46 -10.05
C THR A 80 -17.01 3.51 -8.97
N GLY A 81 -18.05 4.26 -8.58
CA GLY A 81 -17.99 5.24 -7.48
C GLY A 81 -17.61 4.59 -6.14
N MET A 82 -18.26 3.48 -5.77
CA MET A 82 -17.93 2.75 -4.54
C MET A 82 -16.52 2.14 -4.58
N ALA A 83 -16.07 1.62 -5.72
CA ALA A 83 -14.71 1.14 -5.87
C ALA A 83 -13.68 2.27 -5.68
N HIS A 84 -13.97 3.47 -6.19
CA HIS A 84 -13.13 4.65 -5.96
C HIS A 84 -13.12 5.09 -4.50
N LEU A 85 -14.24 5.01 -3.79
CA LEU A 85 -14.29 5.25 -2.34
C LEU A 85 -13.46 4.21 -1.58
N GLY A 86 -13.56 2.93 -1.93
CA GLY A 86 -12.71 1.87 -1.35
C GLY A 86 -11.22 2.15 -1.57
N HIS A 87 -10.83 2.56 -2.78
CA HIS A 87 -9.46 2.99 -3.03
C HIS A 87 -9.06 4.19 -2.16
N LEU A 88 -9.92 5.20 -2.01
CA LEU A 88 -9.66 6.35 -1.16
C LEU A 88 -9.40 5.92 0.29
N VAL A 89 -10.24 5.04 0.84
CA VAL A 89 -10.05 4.49 2.20
C VAL A 89 -8.71 3.76 2.32
N ILE A 90 -8.33 2.95 1.32
CA ILE A 90 -7.02 2.26 1.31
C ILE A 90 -5.87 3.27 1.27
N TYR A 91 -5.95 4.32 0.44
CA TYR A 91 -4.93 5.37 0.41
C TYR A 91 -4.81 6.06 1.77
N LEU A 92 -5.92 6.47 2.37
CA LEU A 92 -5.91 7.13 3.68
C LEU A 92 -5.32 6.21 4.75
N LEU A 93 -5.75 4.95 4.81
CA LEU A 93 -5.29 4.00 5.83
C LEU A 93 -3.78 3.74 5.73
N PHE A 94 -3.28 3.37 4.55
CA PHE A 94 -1.87 3.01 4.36
C PHE A 94 -0.92 4.20 4.28
N ILE A 95 -1.43 5.44 4.25
CA ILE A 95 -0.64 6.66 4.45
C ILE A 95 -0.68 7.06 5.93
N ALA A 96 -1.86 7.09 6.56
CA ALA A 96 -2.01 7.53 7.94
C ALA A 96 -1.33 6.60 8.93
N LEU A 97 -1.44 5.28 8.78
CA LEU A 97 -0.84 4.33 9.72
C LEU A 97 0.69 4.48 9.85
N PRO A 98 1.49 4.51 8.75
CA PRO A 98 2.93 4.76 8.87
C PRO A 98 3.26 6.16 9.37
N VAL A 99 2.46 7.17 9.01
CA VAL A 99 2.64 8.53 9.53
C VAL A 99 2.49 8.55 11.04
N ILE A 100 1.41 7.94 11.57
CA ILE A 100 1.20 7.80 13.01
C ILE A 100 2.39 7.10 13.66
N GLY A 101 2.86 5.99 13.07
CA GLY A 101 4.03 5.27 13.58
C GLY A 101 5.34 6.06 13.55
N LEU A 102 5.48 7.08 12.69
CA LEU A 102 6.64 7.97 12.64
C LEU A 102 6.62 9.07 13.71
N VAL A 103 5.44 9.44 14.21
CA VAL A 103 5.28 10.49 15.24
C VAL A 103 5.23 9.92 16.66
N MET A 104 5.18 8.59 16.82
CA MET A 104 5.21 7.88 18.11
C MET A 104 6.63 7.47 18.49
#